data_AF-A0A449B2S7-F1
#
_entry.id   AF-A0A449B2S7-F1
#
_cell.length_a   1.000
_cell.length_b   1.000
_cell.length_c   1.000
_cell.angle_alpha   90.00
_cell.angle_beta   90.00
_cell.angle_gamma   90.00
#
_symmetry.space_group_name_H-M   'P 1'
#
loop_
_entity.id
_entity.type
_entity.pdbx_description
1 polymer ?
#
loop_
_entity_poly.entity_id
_entity_poly.type
_entity_poly.pdbx_seq_one_letter_code
_entity_poly.pdbx_strand_id
1 'polypeptide(L)'
;MNLAAALTILNIPVRILGGPVVGDASGPISNGSHAWNEVFVDGRWKAINLTWFDYNENSYIQKTFELKDDEDLFLERSSEHMNQFKLDIASYQSTIMFFKNTPEYEYKDLPDSI
;
A
#
# COMPACT_ATOMS: atom_id res chain seq x y z
N MET A 1 7.35 -9.19 12.94
CA MET A 1 8.62 -9.00 12.21
C MET A 1 8.36 -7.98 11.10
N ASN A 2 9.16 -6.92 10.99
CA ASN A 2 8.90 -5.83 10.03
C ASN A 2 9.22 -6.31 8.60
N LEU A 3 8.21 -6.43 7.72
CA LEU A 3 8.35 -6.89 6.33
C LEU A 3 9.47 -6.13 5.60
N ALA A 4 9.54 -4.81 5.79
CA ALA A 4 10.58 -3.98 5.17
C ALA A 4 12.00 -4.40 5.58
N ALA A 5 12.20 -4.79 6.84
CA ALA A 5 13.51 -5.26 7.29
C ALA A 5 13.91 -6.58 6.59
N ALA A 6 12.97 -7.52 6.47
CA ALA A 6 13.21 -8.78 5.79
C ALA A 6 13.54 -8.59 4.30
N LEU A 7 12.73 -7.79 3.60
CA LEU A 7 12.94 -7.52 2.17
C LEU A 7 14.23 -6.72 1.90
N THR A 8 14.58 -5.78 2.79
CA THR A 8 15.87 -5.06 2.72
C THR A 8 17.06 -6.03 2.82
N ILE A 9 17.01 -7.01 3.73
CA ILE A 9 18.07 -8.03 3.87
C ILE A 9 18.20 -8.87 2.59
N LEU A 10 17.07 -9.15 1.92
CA LEU A 10 17.03 -9.88 0.66
C LEU A 10 17.38 -9.01 -0.57
N ASN A 11 17.78 -7.76 -0.35
CA ASN A 11 18.09 -6.80 -1.40
C ASN A 11 16.90 -6.56 -2.37
N ILE A 12 15.68 -6.68 -1.85
CA ILE A 12 14.44 -6.35 -2.55
C ILE A 12 14.10 -4.90 -2.18
N PRO A 13 13.98 -3.98 -3.15
CA PRO A 13 13.68 -2.59 -2.84
C PRO A 13 12.30 -2.48 -2.18
N VAL A 14 12.29 -1.92 -0.98
CA VAL A 14 11.09 -1.80 -0.15
C VAL A 14 11.13 -0.49 0.62
N ARG A 15 9.96 0.05 0.94
CA ARG A 15 9.82 1.15 1.89
C ARG A 15 8.59 1.01 2.76
N ILE A 16 8.51 1.88 3.76
CA ILE A 16 7.34 2.05 4.62
C ILE A 16 6.73 3.41 4.24
N LEU A 17 5.44 3.39 3.93
CA LEU A 17 4.62 4.58 3.77
C LEU A 17 3.58 4.67 4.88
N GLY A 18 3.01 5.85 5.05
CA GLY A 18 1.88 6.03 5.95
C GLY A 18 1.00 7.21 5.56
N GLY A 19 -0.14 7.28 6.22
CA GLY A 19 -1.05 8.41 6.10
C GLY A 19 -2.43 8.14 6.69
N PRO A 20 -3.35 9.10 6.57
CA PRO A 20 -4.73 8.94 7.04
C PRO A 20 -5.47 7.83 6.29
N VAL A 21 -6.34 7.11 7.00
CA VAL A 21 -7.31 6.16 6.42
C VAL A 21 -8.70 6.73 6.50
N VAL A 22 -9.43 6.64 5.40
CA VAL A 22 -10.85 6.96 5.31
C VAL A 22 -11.60 5.64 5.15
N GLY A 23 -12.51 5.30 6.07
CA GLY A 23 -13.24 4.01 6.01
C GLY A 23 -14.17 3.89 4.79
N ASP A 24 -14.45 5.01 4.14
CA ASP A 24 -15.06 5.12 2.82
C ASP A 24 -14.08 5.95 1.97
N ALA A 25 -13.64 5.42 0.82
CA ALA A 25 -12.70 6.10 -0.09
C ALA A 25 -13.18 7.48 -0.56
N SER A 26 -14.49 7.75 -0.50
CA SER A 26 -15.14 9.02 -0.82
C SER A 26 -15.37 9.93 0.39
N GLY A 27 -15.14 9.41 1.61
CA GLY A 27 -15.35 10.11 2.86
C GLY A 27 -14.33 11.24 3.08
N PRO A 28 -14.76 12.46 3.44
CA PRO A 28 -13.84 13.57 3.69
C PRO A 28 -13.17 13.50 5.08
N ILE A 29 -13.57 12.54 5.92
CA ILE A 29 -13.15 12.44 7.33
C ILE A 29 -12.28 11.20 7.50
N SER A 30 -11.08 11.41 8.02
CA SER A 30 -10.18 10.33 8.45
C SER A 30 -10.74 9.61 9.68
N ASN A 31 -10.72 8.27 9.63
CA ASN A 31 -11.08 7.40 10.75
C ASN A 31 -9.84 6.90 11.52
N GLY A 32 -8.65 7.38 11.17
CA GLY A 32 -7.38 6.95 11.76
C GLY A 32 -6.20 7.15 10.83
N SER A 33 -5.05 6.60 11.24
CA SER A 33 -3.82 6.58 10.43
C SER A 33 -3.33 5.15 10.30
N HIS A 34 -2.70 4.84 9.17
CA HIS A 34 -2.18 3.51 8.90
C HIS A 34 -0.82 3.60 8.21
N ALA A 35 -0.04 2.53 8.35
CA ALA A 35 1.23 2.35 7.68
C ALA A 35 1.19 1.07 6.85
N TRP A 36 1.77 1.12 5.66
CA TRP A 36 1.89 -0.01 4.74
C TRP A 36 3.27 -0.03 4.11
N ASN A 37 3.57 -1.11 3.39
CA ASN A 37 4.81 -1.23 2.65
C ASN A 37 4.59 -0.99 1.16
N GLU A 38 5.65 -0.56 0.49
CA GLU A 38 5.73 -0.69 -0.96
C GLU A 38 6.96 -1.45 -1.35
N VAL A 39 6.82 -2.30 -2.36
CA VAL A 39 7.89 -3.13 -2.89
C VAL A 39 8.04 -2.85 -4.38
N PHE A 40 9.28 -2.73 -4.84
CA PHE A 40 9.55 -2.57 -6.26
C PHE A 40 9.67 -3.95 -6.91
N VAL A 41 8.68 -4.31 -7.72
CA VAL A 41 8.58 -5.61 -8.41
C VAL A 41 7.98 -5.38 -9.80
N ASP A 42 8.43 -6.14 -10.80
CA ASP A 42 7.99 -6.00 -12.19
C ASP A 42 8.13 -4.57 -12.76
N GLY A 43 9.19 -3.86 -12.33
CA GLY A 43 9.49 -2.50 -12.79
C GLY A 43 8.59 -1.41 -12.22
N ARG A 44 7.76 -1.72 -11.22
CA ARG A 44 6.80 -0.78 -10.61
C ARG A 44 6.76 -0.92 -9.09
N TRP A 45 6.37 0.15 -8.41
CA TRP A 45 6.07 0.10 -6.98
C TRP A 45 4.66 -0.44 -6.77
N LYS A 46 4.54 -1.50 -5.99
CA LYS A 46 3.26 -2.09 -5.56
C LYS A 46 3.11 -1.98 -4.05
N ALA A 47 1.89 -1.74 -3.58
CA ALA A 47 1.58 -1.64 -2.15
C ALA A 47 1.35 -3.04 -1.56
N ILE A 48 1.87 -3.26 -0.35
CA ILE A 48 1.66 -4.47 0.45
C ILE A 48 1.15 -4.04 1.84
N ASN A 49 -0.03 -4.50 2.21
CA ASN A 49 -0.67 -4.17 3.49
C ASN A 49 -1.05 -5.44 4.28
N LEU A 50 -0.06 -6.05 4.93
CA LEU A 50 -0.26 -7.31 5.65
C LEU A 50 -1.26 -7.21 6.82
N THR A 51 -1.43 -6.02 7.41
CA THR A 51 -2.37 -5.81 8.52
C THR A 51 -3.82 -6.03 8.11
N TRP A 52 -4.17 -5.74 6.84
CA TRP A 52 -5.56 -5.85 6.38
C TRP A 52 -5.95 -7.28 5.98
N PHE A 53 -4.95 -8.12 5.72
CA PHE A 53 -5.13 -9.53 5.38
C PHE A 53 -4.94 -10.47 6.57
N ASP A 54 -4.71 -9.90 7.76
CA ASP A 54 -4.75 -10.60 9.04
C ASP A 54 -6.21 -10.72 9.51
N TYR A 55 -6.98 -11.58 8.84
CA TYR A 55 -8.39 -11.77 9.15
C TYR A 55 -8.55 -12.36 10.56
N ASN A 56 -9.51 -11.83 11.33
CA ASN A 56 -9.86 -12.39 12.63
C ASN A 56 -10.27 -13.86 12.47
N GLU A 57 -9.60 -14.76 13.19
CA GLU A 57 -9.87 -16.19 13.24
C GLU A 57 -11.32 -16.54 13.61
N ASN A 58 -12.04 -15.61 14.27
CA ASN A 58 -13.44 -15.73 14.64
C ASN A 58 -14.40 -15.11 13.61
N SER A 59 -13.90 -14.59 12.48
CA SER A 59 -14.75 -14.06 11.42
C SER A 59 -15.44 -15.20 10.67
N TYR A 60 -16.77 -15.13 10.54
CA TYR A 60 -17.61 -16.14 9.88
C TYR A 60 -17.44 -16.20 8.34
N ILE A 61 -16.40 -15.58 7.81
CA ILE A 61 -16.20 -15.48 6.36
C ILE A 61 -15.54 -16.77 5.90
N GLN A 62 -16.23 -17.57 5.08
CA GLN A 62 -15.61 -18.68 4.32
C GLN A 62 -14.64 -18.10 3.28
N LYS A 63 -13.48 -17.65 3.72
CA LYS A 63 -12.34 -17.35 2.85
C LYS A 63 -11.30 -18.44 3.05
N THR A 64 -10.68 -18.85 1.96
CA THR A 64 -9.39 -19.53 2.03
C THR A 64 -8.42 -18.55 2.68
N PHE A 65 -7.69 -18.95 3.73
CA PHE A 65 -6.60 -18.14 4.32
C PHE A 65 -5.39 -18.00 3.37
N GLU A 66 -5.58 -18.33 2.09
CA GLU A 66 -4.64 -18.16 1.01
C GLU A 66 -4.79 -16.75 0.47
N LEU A 67 -3.70 -16.00 0.50
CA LEU A 67 -3.62 -14.69 -0.13
C LEU A 67 -3.35 -14.89 -1.62
N LYS A 68 -4.11 -14.19 -2.46
CA LYS A 68 -3.82 -14.09 -3.88
C LYS A 68 -2.78 -12.99 -4.11
N ASP A 69 -1.76 -13.31 -4.89
CA ASP A 69 -0.65 -12.37 -5.13
C ASP A 69 -1.11 -11.07 -5.79
N ASP A 70 -2.09 -11.12 -6.70
CA ASP A 70 -2.58 -9.99 -7.49
C ASP A 70 -3.73 -9.20 -6.84
N GLU A 71 -4.56 -9.87 -6.04
CA GLU A 71 -5.72 -9.26 -5.38
C GLU A 71 -5.43 -8.84 -3.93
N ASP A 72 -4.52 -9.53 -3.24
CA ASP A 72 -4.29 -9.35 -1.80
C ASP A 72 -2.86 -8.85 -1.50
N LEU A 73 -1.82 -9.42 -2.13
CA LEU A 73 -0.45 -9.17 -1.69
C LEU A 73 0.22 -7.98 -2.38
N PHE A 74 0.22 -7.95 -3.70
CA PHE A 74 0.92 -6.95 -4.52
C PHE A 74 -0.07 -6.00 -5.20
N LEU A 75 -0.69 -5.15 -4.39
CA LEU A 75 -1.69 -4.21 -4.86
C LEU A 75 -1.07 -3.13 -5.74
N GLU A 76 -1.69 -2.88 -6.90
CA GLU A 76 -1.39 -1.66 -7.65
C GLU A 76 -1.79 -0.44 -6.81
N ARG A 77 -1.00 0.65 -6.88
CA ARG A 77 -1.31 1.88 -6.13
C ARG A 77 -2.65 2.50 -6.55
N SER A 78 -3.06 2.25 -7.79
CA SER A 78 -4.33 2.68 -8.36
C SER A 78 -5.50 1.75 -8.03
N SER A 79 -5.28 0.65 -7.29
CA SER A 79 -6.34 -0.29 -6.93
C SER A 79 -7.41 0.36 -6.05
N GLU A 80 -8.65 -0.14 -6.14
CA GLU A 80 -9.76 0.35 -5.31
C GLU A 80 -9.47 0.24 -3.81
N HIS A 81 -8.78 -0.84 -3.41
CA HIS A 81 -8.34 -1.03 -2.04
C HIS A 81 -7.43 0.11 -1.56
N MET A 82 -6.56 0.64 -2.42
CA MET A 82 -5.64 1.69 -2.03
C MET A 82 -6.29 3.08 -1.91
N ASN A 83 -7.48 3.29 -2.48
CA ASN A 83 -8.18 4.59 -2.44
C ASN A 83 -8.59 5.04 -1.01
N GLN A 84 -8.65 4.09 -0.07
CA GLN A 84 -8.94 4.36 1.34
C GLN A 84 -7.73 4.87 2.13
N PHE A 85 -6.50 4.70 1.62
CA PHE A 85 -5.28 5.18 2.23
C PHE A 85 -4.85 6.48 1.55
N LYS A 86 -4.98 7.60 2.28
CA LYS A 86 -4.51 8.90 1.80
C LYS A 86 -3.03 9.00 2.11
N LEU A 87 -2.22 8.99 1.07
CA LEU A 87 -0.77 9.07 1.18
C LEU A 87 -0.35 10.38 1.85
N ASP A 88 0.47 10.30 2.90
CA ASP A 88 1.19 11.46 3.41
C ASP A 88 2.32 11.83 2.44
N ILE A 89 2.22 13.00 1.81
CA ILE A 89 3.19 13.49 0.83
C ILE A 89 4.59 13.59 1.45
N ALA A 90 4.73 13.88 2.75
CA ALA A 90 6.03 13.91 3.40
C ALA A 90 6.66 12.50 3.46
N SER A 91 5.85 11.48 3.70
CA SER A 91 6.27 10.07 3.64
C SER A 91 6.72 9.68 2.22
N TYR A 92 6.02 10.18 1.20
CA TYR A 92 6.30 9.93 -0.22
C TYR A 92 7.55 10.65 -0.77
N GLN A 93 7.70 11.95 -0.47
CA GLN A 93 8.78 12.83 -0.96
C GLN A 93 10.17 12.31 -0.61
N SER A 94 10.30 11.64 0.55
CA SER A 94 11.58 11.13 1.03
C SER A 94 12.21 10.06 0.12
N THR A 95 11.46 9.48 -0.84
CA THR A 95 11.89 8.24 -1.50
C THR A 95 11.59 8.03 -3.01
N ILE A 96 11.04 8.99 -3.79
CA ILE A 96 10.77 8.78 -5.25
C ILE A 96 11.10 9.97 -6.17
N MET A 97 12.24 10.64 -5.99
CA MET A 97 12.75 11.42 -7.13
C MET A 97 13.18 10.53 -8.32
N PHE A 98 13.35 9.22 -8.08
CA PHE A 98 13.76 8.24 -9.08
C PHE A 98 12.77 7.05 -9.04
N PHE A 99 12.25 6.63 -10.20
CA PHE A 99 11.30 5.50 -10.38
C PHE A 99 9.83 5.74 -10.01
N LYS A 100 9.21 6.80 -10.55
CA LYS A 100 7.74 6.96 -10.51
C LYS A 100 7.06 5.86 -11.35
N ASN A 101 5.87 5.44 -10.92
CA ASN A 101 5.02 4.58 -11.75
C ASN A 101 4.45 5.40 -12.93
N THR A 102 4.00 4.74 -13.99
CA THR A 102 3.16 5.41 -14.99
C THR A 102 1.82 5.83 -14.37
N PRO A 103 1.15 6.86 -14.91
CA PRO A 103 -0.07 7.40 -14.29
C PRO A 103 -1.16 6.36 -14.02
N GLU A 104 -1.30 5.34 -14.87
CA GLU A 104 -2.29 4.27 -14.68
C GLU A 104 -2.04 3.37 -13.45
N TYR A 105 -0.84 3.39 -12.89
CA TYR A 105 -0.43 2.59 -11.73
C TYR A 105 -0.02 3.44 -10.52
N GLU A 106 -0.37 4.72 -10.51
CA GLU A 106 -0.02 5.65 -9.44
C GLU A 106 -1.20 5.89 -8.49
N TYR A 107 -0.92 6.37 -7.27
CA TYR A 107 -1.98 6.72 -6.32
C TYR A 107 -2.94 7.73 -6.92
N LYS A 108 -4.22 7.52 -6.64
CA LYS A 108 -5.27 8.49 -6.95
C LYS A 108 -4.97 9.82 -6.24
N ASP A 109 -5.12 10.91 -6.97
CA ASP A 109 -4.93 12.29 -6.48
C ASP A 109 -3.47 12.66 -6.13
N LEU A 110 -2.48 11.84 -6.52
CA LEU A 110 -1.07 12.22 -6.42
C LEU A 110 -0.77 13.32 -7.47
N PRO A 111 -0.19 14.47 -7.07
CA PRO A 111 0.14 15.53 -8.01
C PRO A 111 1.31 15.12 -8.92
N ASP A 112 1.26 15.54 -10.19
CA ASP A 112 2.30 15.24 -11.20
C ASP A 112 3.68 15.78 -10.79
N SER A 113 3.69 16.89 -10.06
CA SER A 113 4.86 17.54 -9.49
C SER A 113 4.62 17.87 -8.01
N ILE A 114 5.65 17.68 -7.20
CA ILE A 114 5.65 18.00 -5.78
C ILE A 114 6.51 19.24 -5.54
#